data_AF-A0A220VFD1-F1
#
_entry.id   AF-A0A220VFD1-F1
#
_cell.length_a   1.000
_cell.length_b   1.000
_cell.length_c   1.000
_cell.angle_alpha   90.00
_cell.angle_beta   90.00
_cell.angle_gamma   90.00
#
_symmetry.space_group_name_H-M   'P 1'
#
loop_
_entity.id
_entity.type
_entity.pdbx_description
1 polymer ?
#
loop_
_entity_poly.entity_id
_entity_poly.type
_entity_poly.pdbx_seq_one_letter_code
_entity_poly.pdbx_strand_id
1 'polypeptide(L)'
;MSRVKLTLNNIRCAGCVSKIEKALREVKGVSNVSVNIATNAVSFQGKAKTAQVKDALSKIGYSIKSQASNEPTRFNAYYWKAAAAFLISVLSMQFTLPVDLNEFNTQAQLNFF
;
A
#
# COMPACT_ATOMS: atom_id res chain seq x y z
N MET A 1 4.34 -22.83 -3.57
CA MET A 1 4.94 -22.03 -4.66
C MET A 1 3.93 -20.99 -5.08
N SER A 2 4.26 -19.70 -4.98
CA SER A 2 3.37 -18.62 -5.42
C SER A 2 3.46 -18.45 -6.94
N ARG A 3 2.30 -18.30 -7.59
CA ARG A 3 2.18 -17.96 -9.01
C ARG A 3 1.80 -16.49 -9.10
N VAL A 4 2.54 -15.72 -9.88
CA VAL A 4 2.29 -14.30 -10.10
C VAL A 4 1.91 -14.08 -11.57
N LYS A 5 0.83 -13.34 -11.80
CA LYS A 5 0.34 -12.98 -13.13
C LYS A 5 0.39 -11.47 -13.30
N LEU A 6 1.14 -11.01 -14.31
CA LEU A 6 1.27 -9.60 -14.69
C LEU A 6 0.60 -9.39 -16.05
N THR A 7 0.08 -8.18 -16.29
CA THR A 7 -0.43 -7.77 -17.60
C THR A 7 0.50 -6.70 -18.15
N LEU A 8 0.99 -6.89 -19.37
CA LEU A 8 1.87 -5.90 -20.02
C LEU A 8 1.09 -5.06 -21.01
N ASN A 9 1.57 -3.85 -21.26
CA ASN A 9 1.14 -3.07 -22.41
C ASN A 9 1.99 -3.46 -23.63
N ASN A 10 1.36 -3.56 -24.80
CA ASN A 10 2.05 -3.67 -26.09
C ASN A 10 2.82 -5.00 -26.36
N ILE A 11 2.27 -6.17 -25.99
CA ILE A 11 2.78 -7.46 -26.53
C ILE A 11 2.15 -7.68 -27.91
N ARG A 12 2.94 -7.55 -28.98
CA ARG A 12 2.40 -7.59 -30.36
C ARG A 12 2.98 -8.64 -31.30
N CYS A 13 4.10 -9.28 -30.94
CA CYS A 13 4.76 -10.24 -31.84
C CYS A 13 5.48 -11.34 -31.05
N ALA A 14 5.65 -12.52 -31.67
CA ALA A 14 6.40 -13.65 -31.13
C ALA A 14 7.86 -13.27 -30.76
N GLY A 15 8.46 -12.32 -31.49
CA GLY A 15 9.79 -11.80 -31.17
C GLY A 15 9.83 -11.00 -29.85
N CYS A 16 8.76 -10.26 -29.54
CA CYS A 16 8.62 -9.56 -28.26
C CYS A 16 8.50 -10.55 -27.11
N VAL A 17 7.74 -11.63 -27.31
CA VAL A 17 7.60 -12.70 -26.31
C VAL A 17 8.95 -13.33 -25.98
N SER A 18 9.72 -13.69 -27.00
CA SER A 18 11.03 -14.31 -26.82
C SER A 18 11.99 -13.43 -26.01
N LYS A 19 11.98 -12.11 -26.26
CA LYS A 19 12.77 -11.13 -25.48
C LYS A 19 12.31 -11.06 -24.03
N ILE A 20 11.01 -11.02 -23.80
CA ILE A 20 10.42 -10.97 -22.45
C ILE A 20 10.76 -12.26 -21.68
N GLU A 21 10.58 -13.43 -22.28
CA GLU A 21 10.90 -14.70 -21.63
C GLU A 21 12.38 -14.82 -21.28
N LYS A 22 13.28 -14.38 -22.18
CA LYS A 22 14.72 -14.40 -21.93
C LYS A 22 15.08 -13.48 -20.75
N ALA A 23 14.57 -12.25 -20.75
CA ALA A 23 14.80 -11.31 -19.64
C ALA A 23 14.26 -11.84 -18.30
N LEU A 24 13.10 -12.53 -18.30
CA LEU A 24 12.53 -13.11 -17.08
C LEU A 24 13.29 -14.34 -16.59
N ARG A 25 13.88 -15.14 -17.48
CA ARG A 25 14.72 -16.28 -17.12
C ARG A 25 16.05 -15.86 -16.50
N GLU A 26 16.55 -14.67 -16.81
CA GLU A 26 17.75 -14.09 -16.20
C GLU A 26 17.51 -13.59 -14.76
N VAL A 27 16.25 -13.36 -14.37
CA VAL A 27 15.92 -12.95 -13.01
C VAL A 27 16.05 -14.13 -12.04
N LYS A 28 16.93 -13.98 -11.04
CA LYS A 28 17.16 -15.00 -10.01
C LYS A 28 15.89 -15.35 -9.26
N GLY A 29 15.57 -16.64 -9.18
CA GLY A 29 14.42 -17.16 -8.44
C GLY A 29 13.10 -17.19 -9.22
N VAL A 30 13.12 -16.83 -10.51
CA VAL A 30 12.02 -17.12 -11.43
C VAL A 30 12.12 -18.58 -11.88
N SER A 31 10.99 -19.26 -11.92
CA SER A 31 10.85 -20.63 -12.40
C SER A 31 9.54 -20.73 -13.17
N ASN A 32 9.56 -21.43 -14.30
CA ASN A 32 8.38 -21.62 -15.14
C ASN A 32 7.70 -20.30 -15.57
N VAL A 33 8.24 -19.69 -16.63
CA VAL A 33 7.70 -18.49 -17.28
C VAL A 33 6.73 -18.91 -18.38
N SER A 34 5.59 -18.23 -18.47
CA SER A 34 4.64 -18.39 -19.56
C SER A 34 4.10 -17.04 -19.99
N VAL A 35 4.14 -16.76 -21.28
CA VAL A 35 3.65 -15.51 -21.87
C VAL A 35 2.51 -15.83 -22.82
N ASN A 36 1.42 -15.09 -22.72
CA ASN A 36 0.26 -15.23 -23.58
C ASN A 36 0.02 -13.91 -24.33
N ILE A 37 0.19 -13.94 -25.66
CA ILE A 37 0.03 -12.79 -26.55
C ILE A 37 -1.45 -12.39 -26.66
N ALA A 38 -2.36 -13.36 -26.77
CA ALA A 38 -3.79 -13.11 -26.93
C ALA A 38 -4.40 -12.32 -25.75
N THR A 39 -3.89 -12.56 -24.54
CA THR A 39 -4.36 -11.90 -23.32
C THR A 39 -3.42 -10.82 -22.79
N ASN A 40 -2.28 -10.58 -23.47
CA ASN A 40 -1.20 -9.71 -23.01
C ASN A 40 -0.73 -10.02 -21.57
N ALA A 41 -0.85 -11.28 -21.15
CA ALA A 41 -0.58 -11.71 -19.78
C ALA A 41 0.72 -12.50 -19.70
N VAL A 42 1.50 -12.22 -18.65
CA VAL A 42 2.75 -12.89 -18.32
C VAL A 42 2.60 -13.54 -16.96
N SER A 43 2.86 -14.83 -16.89
CA SER A 43 2.76 -15.61 -15.65
C SER A 43 4.12 -16.20 -15.34
N PHE A 44 4.52 -16.16 -14.07
CA PHE A 44 5.73 -16.84 -13.61
C PHE A 44 5.51 -17.47 -12.24
N GLN A 45 6.31 -18.48 -11.93
CA GLN A 45 6.34 -19.13 -10.62
C GLN A 45 7.71 -18.90 -9.97
N GLY A 46 7.80 -19.08 -8.65
CA GLY A 46 9.09 -19.07 -7.95
C GLY A 46 9.11 -18.15 -6.74
N LYS A 47 10.34 -17.85 -6.27
CA LYS A 47 10.61 -16.98 -5.12
C LYS A 47 11.00 -15.56 -5.52
N ALA A 48 10.95 -15.23 -6.81
CA ALA A 48 11.32 -13.92 -7.33
C ALA A 48 10.39 -12.82 -6.79
N LYS A 49 10.99 -11.70 -6.41
CA LYS A 49 10.25 -10.49 -5.99
C LYS A 49 9.65 -9.82 -7.22
N THR A 50 8.37 -9.45 -7.14
CA THR A 50 7.66 -8.70 -8.21
C THR A 50 8.41 -7.43 -8.62
N ALA A 51 9.11 -6.78 -7.70
CA ALA A 51 9.94 -5.60 -7.97
C ALA A 51 11.10 -5.87 -8.96
N GLN A 52 11.81 -7.00 -8.82
CA GLN A 52 12.92 -7.36 -9.71
C GLN A 52 12.42 -7.70 -11.12
N VAL A 53 11.28 -8.38 -11.19
CA VAL A 53 10.61 -8.68 -12.46
C VAL A 53 10.16 -7.39 -13.15
N LYS A 54 9.61 -6.44 -12.41
CA LYS A 54 9.21 -5.13 -12.96
C LYS A 54 10.40 -4.32 -13.47
N ASP A 55 11.52 -4.34 -12.77
CA ASP A 55 12.75 -3.67 -13.20
C ASP A 55 13.30 -4.28 -14.51
N ALA A 56 13.38 -5.61 -14.58
CA ALA A 56 13.80 -6.31 -15.79
C ALA A 56 12.93 -5.98 -17.00
N LEU A 57 11.59 -5.94 -16.82
CA LEU A 57 10.65 -5.56 -17.87
C LEU A 57 10.77 -4.07 -18.26
N SER A 58 11.07 -3.20 -17.31
CA SER A 58 11.25 -1.76 -17.59
C SER A 58 12.53 -1.51 -18.40
N LYS A 59 13.61 -2.27 -18.13
CA LYS A 59 14.87 -2.22 -18.89
C LYS A 59 14.70 -2.57 -20.37
N ILE A 60 13.78 -3.48 -20.68
CA ILE A 60 13.45 -3.85 -22.07
C ILE A 60 12.32 -2.98 -22.66
N GLY A 61 11.88 -1.93 -21.95
CA GLY A 61 10.91 -0.95 -22.45
C GLY A 61 9.44 -1.33 -22.28
N TYR A 62 9.12 -2.30 -21.41
CA TYR A 62 7.74 -2.74 -21.19
C TYR A 62 7.16 -2.21 -19.86
N SER A 63 5.99 -1.59 -19.98
CA SER A 63 5.21 -1.10 -18.84
C SER A 63 4.17 -2.13 -18.41
N ILE A 64 4.11 -2.41 -17.11
CA ILE A 64 3.13 -3.32 -16.51
C ILE A 64 1.83 -2.54 -16.25
N LYS A 65 0.71 -2.99 -16.80
CA LYS A 65 -0.63 -2.54 -16.38
C LYS A 65 -0.90 -3.16 -15.01
N SER A 66 -1.26 -2.31 -14.05
CA SER A 66 -1.32 -2.59 -12.61
C SER A 66 -1.65 -4.05 -12.28
N GLN A 67 -0.83 -4.62 -11.41
CA GLN A 67 -1.12 -5.91 -10.85
C GLN A 67 -1.77 -5.72 -9.50
N ALA A 68 -2.81 -6.50 -9.25
CA ALA A 68 -3.17 -6.87 -7.90
C ALA A 68 -2.05 -7.79 -7.35
N SER A 69 -0.89 -7.22 -7.01
CA SER A 69 0.12 -7.96 -6.24
C SER A 69 -0.45 -8.13 -4.84
N ASN A 70 -0.84 -9.36 -4.52
CA ASN A 70 -1.24 -9.75 -3.18
C ASN A 70 0.03 -9.80 -2.30
N GLU A 71 0.51 -8.62 -1.89
CA GLU A 71 1.48 -8.41 -0.82
C GLU A 71 0.88 -7.33 0.11
N PRO A 72 0.47 -7.69 1.34
CA PRO A 72 -0.16 -6.75 2.26
C PRO A 72 0.91 -5.96 3.02
N THR A 73 1.79 -5.16 2.41
CA THR A 73 2.84 -4.47 3.21
C THR A 73 3.62 -3.34 2.52
N ARG A 74 2.97 -2.20 2.22
CA ARG A 74 3.67 -0.89 2.33
C ARG A 74 2.82 0.21 2.96
N PHE A 75 1.51 0.01 3.10
CA PHE A 75 0.62 1.03 3.65
C PHE A 75 0.53 1.04 5.20
N ASN A 76 0.92 -0.04 5.88
CA ASN A 76 0.69 -0.18 7.32
C ASN A 76 1.88 0.15 8.24
N ALA A 77 3.03 0.58 7.69
CA ALA A 77 4.22 0.86 8.49
C ALA A 77 4.28 2.29 9.07
N TYR A 78 3.37 3.18 8.68
CA TYR A 78 3.35 4.58 9.13
C TYR A 78 2.32 4.86 10.25
N TYR A 79 1.24 4.07 10.34
CA TYR A 79 0.10 4.36 11.22
C TYR A 79 0.27 3.92 12.68
N TRP A 80 1.21 3.04 13.01
CA TRP A 80 1.47 2.67 14.41
C TRP A 80 2.33 3.71 15.14
N LYS A 81 3.15 4.47 14.41
CA LYS A 81 3.91 5.61 14.97
C LYS A 81 3.09 6.89 15.00
N ALA A 82 2.06 7.00 14.14
CA ALA A 82 1.14 8.14 14.11
C ALA A 82 0.01 8.02 15.15
N ALA A 83 -0.46 6.81 15.47
CA ALA A 83 -1.51 6.62 16.47
C ALA A 83 -1.08 6.94 17.92
N ALA A 84 0.22 6.87 18.22
CA ALA A 84 0.74 7.09 19.58
C ALA A 84 1.04 8.56 19.92
N ALA A 85 0.99 9.49 18.96
CA ALA A 85 1.52 10.84 19.14
C ALA A 85 0.50 11.91 19.59
N PHE A 86 -0.81 11.64 19.59
CA PHE A 86 -1.82 12.68 19.84
C PHE A 86 -2.62 12.59 21.15
N LEU A 87 -2.60 11.47 21.88
CA LEU A 87 -3.44 11.30 23.09
C LEU A 87 -2.75 11.62 24.43
N ILE A 88 -1.41 11.77 24.48
CA ILE A 88 -0.69 11.88 25.77
C ILE A 88 -0.45 13.35 26.20
N SER A 89 -0.63 14.35 25.34
CA SER A 89 -0.22 15.73 25.66
C SER A 89 -1.28 16.60 26.36
N VAL A 90 -2.57 16.26 26.31
CA VAL A 90 -3.65 17.19 26.72
C VAL A 90 -4.19 16.90 28.14
N LEU A 91 -3.96 15.72 28.70
CA LEU A 91 -4.62 15.31 29.95
C LEU A 91 -3.98 15.89 31.22
N SER A 92 -2.75 16.42 31.16
CA SER A 92 -1.98 16.81 32.35
C SER A 92 -2.14 18.27 32.79
N MET A 93 -2.90 19.09 32.06
CA MET A 93 -2.91 20.55 32.26
C MET A 93 -4.20 21.10 32.91
N GLN A 94 -5.18 20.24 33.23
CA GLN A 94 -6.43 20.62 33.92
C GLN A 94 -6.50 20.05 35.35
N PHE A 95 -5.40 20.09 36.11
CA PHE A 95 -5.44 19.76 37.53
C PHE A 95 -4.50 20.66 38.35
N THR A 96 -4.68 21.97 38.25
CA THR A 96 -4.28 22.93 39.30
C THR A 96 -4.90 24.27 38.97
N LEU A 97 -6.00 24.62 39.65
CA LEU A 97 -6.21 25.87 40.41
C LEU A 97 -7.68 25.99 40.88
N PRO A 98 -7.96 26.76 41.95
CA PRO A 98 -8.84 26.38 43.04
C PRO A 98 -10.16 27.17 43.09
N VAL A 99 -11.06 26.65 43.94
CA VAL A 99 -12.17 27.28 44.66
C VAL A 99 -12.25 28.81 44.59
N ASP A 100 -13.37 29.34 44.10
CA ASP A 100 -13.91 30.62 44.56
C ASP A 100 -15.43 30.50 44.80
N LEU A 101 -15.80 30.77 46.05
CA LEU A 101 -17.15 30.99 46.54
C LEU A 101 -17.52 32.43 46.16
N ASN A 102 -18.72 32.67 45.62
CA ASN A 102 -19.45 33.96 45.55
C ASN A 102 -19.94 34.30 44.14
N GLU A 103 -21.14 33.83 43.76
CA GLU A 103 -22.06 34.60 42.90
C GLU A 103 -23.51 34.03 42.87
N PHE A 104 -23.99 33.33 43.90
CA PHE A 104 -25.41 32.90 44.00
C PHE A 104 -26.32 34.03 44.54
N ASN A 105 -26.03 35.27 44.20
CA ASN A 105 -26.88 36.42 44.49
C ASN A 105 -27.23 37.16 43.20
N THR A 106 -27.96 36.49 42.31
CA THR A 106 -28.69 37.19 41.25
C THR A 106 -29.94 36.41 40.85
N GLN A 107 -31.07 36.82 41.45
CA GLN A 107 -32.44 36.76 40.89
C GLN A 107 -33.12 35.38 40.96
N ALA A 108 -33.95 35.00 41.95
CA ALA A 108 -35.13 35.71 42.48
C ALA A 108 -35.86 36.51 41.39
N GLN A 109 -37.05 36.02 40.99
CA GLN A 109 -37.83 36.36 39.78
C GLN A 109 -37.44 35.42 38.64
N LEU A 110 -38.23 34.41 38.27
CA LEU A 110 -39.51 34.61 37.61
C LEU A 110 -40.36 33.34 37.76
N ASN A 111 -41.54 33.50 38.38
CA ASN A 111 -42.79 32.83 38.02
C ASN A 111 -42.74 31.33 37.69
N PHE A 112 -43.17 30.50 38.63
CA PHE A 112 -44.35 29.69 38.32
C PHE A 112 -45.16 29.45 39.60
N PHE A 113 -46.25 30.23 39.67
CA PHE A 113 -47.44 30.00 40.46
C PHE A 113 -48.07 28.65 40.08
#